data_AF-G2XSG2-F1
#
_entry.id   AF-G2XSG2-F1
#
_cell.length_a   1.000
_cell.length_b   1.000
_cell.length_c   1.000
_cell.angle_alpha   90.00
_cell.angle_beta   90.00
_cell.angle_gamma   90.00
#
_symmetry.space_group_name_H-M   'P 1'
#
loop_
_entity.id
_entity.type
_entity.pdbx_description
1 polymer ?
#
loop_
_entity_poly.entity_id
_entity_poly.type
_entity_poly.pdbx_seq_one_letter_code
_entity_poly.pdbx_strand_id
1 'polypeptide(L)'
;MYRLLSTFAVASLAAASTDSTLNYDYIIVGAGTSGLVIANRLSELNVTVAVIEAGDSGYNNPNVTNPSGYGSAFGTDIDWAYQSINQKYAGNKTQTLRAGKVIGGTSTINGMAYTRAEDVQIDAWEAIGNDGWNWANLFPYYKKSQTLEIPTTTQAEAGATYDASANGFDGPLKLLVFLRMMMSILVKWLVTVDTQLLTTVH
;
A
#
# COMPACT_ATOMS: atom_id res chain seq x y z
N MET A 1 14.62 9.80 -25.88
CA MET A 1 15.89 10.23 -25.26
C MET A 1 15.72 10.14 -23.76
N TYR A 2 15.93 8.95 -23.19
CA TYR A 2 15.68 8.65 -21.77
C TYR A 2 16.90 9.04 -20.95
N ARG A 3 16.77 10.02 -20.04
CA ARG A 3 17.76 10.29 -18.99
C ARG A 3 17.35 9.49 -17.76
N LEU A 4 17.92 8.29 -17.60
CA LEU A 4 18.04 7.62 -16.31
C LEU A 4 19.10 8.37 -15.49
N LEU A 5 18.68 9.18 -14.53
CA LEU A 5 19.55 9.66 -13.45
C LEU A 5 18.72 9.75 -12.17
N SER A 6 18.64 8.64 -11.45
CA SER A 6 18.33 8.64 -10.02
C SER A 6 19.33 7.71 -9.35
N THR A 7 20.48 8.27 -9.00
CA THR A 7 21.41 7.66 -8.05
C THR A 7 20.69 7.56 -6.70
N PHE A 8 20.17 6.39 -6.37
CA PHE A 8 19.85 6.05 -4.99
C PHE A 8 21.17 5.80 -4.27
N ALA A 9 21.60 6.77 -3.46
CA ALA A 9 22.66 6.52 -2.50
C ALA A 9 22.07 5.66 -1.37
N VAL A 10 22.24 4.34 -1.45
CA VAL A 10 22.15 3.47 -0.29
C VAL A 10 23.36 3.80 0.56
N ALA A 11 23.17 4.48 1.70
CA ALA A 11 24.24 4.63 2.67
C ALA A 11 24.55 3.23 3.25
N SER A 12 25.56 2.57 2.68
CA SER A 12 26.22 1.47 3.37
C SER A 12 26.97 2.06 4.57
N LEU A 13 27.03 1.31 5.66
CA LEU A 13 27.85 1.61 6.83
C LEU A 13 29.35 1.55 6.45
N ALA A 14 29.82 2.50 5.64
CA ALA A 14 31.21 2.88 5.61
C ALA A 14 31.48 3.68 6.88
N ALA A 15 32.50 3.29 7.64
CA ALA A 15 32.93 3.94 8.88
C ALA A 15 32.90 5.47 8.70
N ALA A 16 31.90 6.12 9.32
CA ALA A 16 31.68 7.54 9.17
C ALA A 16 32.89 8.28 9.76
N SER A 17 33.57 9.06 8.92
CA SER A 17 34.39 10.16 9.39
C SER A 17 33.51 11.04 10.26
N THR A 18 33.88 11.22 11.52
CA THR A 18 33.11 11.93 12.56
C THR A 18 32.98 13.44 12.34
N ASP A 19 33.27 13.95 11.14
CA ASP A 19 33.52 15.37 10.89
C ASP A 19 32.79 15.94 9.66
N SER A 20 31.63 15.38 9.30
CA SER A 20 30.69 16.03 8.40
C SER A 20 29.30 15.99 9.01
N THR A 21 28.79 17.14 9.45
CA THR A 21 27.38 17.30 9.76
C THR A 21 26.59 17.05 8.47
N LEU A 22 25.93 15.89 8.39
CA LEU A 22 25.00 15.59 7.30
C LEU A 22 23.78 16.49 7.47
N ASN A 23 23.61 17.44 6.58
CA ASN A 23 22.47 18.35 6.56
C ASN A 23 21.53 17.96 5.41
N TYR A 24 20.23 17.93 5.70
CA TYR A 24 19.17 17.67 4.73
C TYR A 24 18.03 18.67 4.95
N ASP A 25 17.37 19.10 3.87
CA ASP A 25 16.21 19.99 3.95
C ASP A 25 15.00 19.28 4.57
N TYR A 26 14.86 17.97 4.29
CA TYR A 26 13.81 17.13 4.85
C TYR A 26 14.37 15.80 5.36
N ILE A 27 13.86 15.36 6.52
CA ILE A 27 14.12 14.04 7.07
C ILE A 27 12.78 13.32 7.21
N ILE A 28 12.65 12.18 6.53
CA ILE A 28 11.47 11.31 6.57
C ILE A 28 11.81 10.11 7.44
N VAL A 29 11.03 9.90 8.50
CA VAL A 29 11.18 8.76 9.40
C VAL A 29 10.20 7.67 8.97
N GLY A 30 10.74 6.57 8.47
CA GLY A 30 10.03 5.42 7.91
C GLY A 30 9.97 5.46 6.37
N ALA A 31 10.63 4.50 5.73
CA ALA A 31 10.53 4.25 4.28
C ALA A 31 9.31 3.37 3.97
N GLY A 32 8.16 3.65 4.59
CA GLY A 32 6.92 2.90 4.42
C GLY A 32 6.07 3.39 3.25
N THR A 33 4.83 2.90 3.18
CA THR A 33 3.86 3.19 2.11
C THR A 33 3.66 4.69 1.87
N SER A 34 3.52 5.50 2.92
CA SER A 34 3.39 6.96 2.78
C SER A 34 4.74 7.69 2.69
N GLY A 35 5.74 7.24 3.46
CA GLY A 35 7.04 7.90 3.55
C GLY A 35 7.77 7.94 2.20
N LEU A 36 7.74 6.83 1.45
CA LEU A 36 8.34 6.77 0.11
C LEU A 36 7.60 7.65 -0.91
N VAL A 37 6.29 7.85 -0.77
CA VAL A 37 5.53 8.78 -1.63
C VAL A 37 5.98 10.21 -1.38
N ILE A 38 6.10 10.62 -0.11
CA ILE A 38 6.57 11.96 0.26
C ILE A 38 8.01 12.14 -0.23
N ALA A 39 8.89 11.17 0.00
CA ALA A 39 10.28 11.21 -0.43
C ALA A 39 10.39 11.40 -1.96
N ASN A 40 9.61 10.63 -2.72
CA ASN A 40 9.56 10.71 -4.18
C ASN A 40 9.09 12.07 -4.68
N ARG A 41 8.12 12.71 -4.03
CA ARG A 41 7.61 14.03 -4.44
C ARG A 41 8.52 15.17 -4.04
N LEU A 42 9.12 15.11 -2.86
CA LEU A 42 10.08 16.13 -2.43
C LEU A 42 11.36 16.07 -3.27
N SER A 43 11.81 14.89 -3.69
CA SER A 43 13.01 14.77 -4.54
C SER A 43 12.80 15.24 -5.99
N GLU A 44 11.57 15.52 -6.42
CA GLU A 44 11.27 16.22 -7.68
C GLU A 44 11.58 17.73 -7.58
N LEU A 45 11.79 18.27 -6.37
CA LEU A 45 12.14 19.66 -6.11
C LEU A 45 13.66 19.83 -5.94
N ASN A 46 14.12 21.08 -5.91
CA ASN A 46 15.53 21.40 -5.65
C ASN A 46 15.84 21.38 -4.14
N VAL A 47 15.65 20.23 -3.48
CA VAL A 47 15.85 20.02 -2.04
C VAL A 47 16.53 18.67 -1.78
N THR A 48 17.14 18.54 -0.61
CA THR A 48 17.79 17.32 -0.13
C THR A 48 16.89 16.57 0.86
N VAL A 49 16.73 15.26 0.65
CA VAL A 49 15.82 14.42 1.44
C VAL A 49 16.58 13.22 1.98
N ALA A 50 16.57 13.05 3.30
CA ALA A 50 16.99 11.81 3.96
C ALA A 50 15.77 10.97 4.34
N VAL A 51 15.89 9.65 4.20
CA VAL A 51 14.89 8.69 4.66
C VAL A 51 15.57 7.72 5.63
N ILE A 52 14.99 7.57 6.82
CA ILE A 52 15.48 6.66 7.86
C ILE A 52 14.49 5.50 7.96
N GLU A 53 14.96 4.27 7.76
CA GLU A 53 14.14 3.06 7.86
C GLU A 53 14.81 2.06 8.82
N ALA A 54 14.00 1.37 9.61
CA ALA A 54 14.47 0.39 10.59
C ALA A 54 14.69 -1.00 9.99
N GLY A 55 14.06 -1.30 8.86
CA GLY A 55 14.22 -2.54 8.10
C GLY A 55 15.14 -2.43 6.88
N ASP A 56 15.49 -3.58 6.31
CA ASP A 56 16.30 -3.68 5.10
C ASP A 56 15.49 -3.50 3.80
N SER A 57 16.13 -3.54 2.64
CA SER A 57 15.50 -3.27 1.33
C SER A 57 14.37 -4.22 0.93
N GLY A 58 14.35 -5.47 1.41
CA GLY A 58 13.33 -6.46 1.05
C GLY A 58 13.28 -6.90 -0.42
N TYR A 59 14.02 -6.25 -1.32
CA TYR A 59 13.94 -6.45 -2.78
C TYR A 59 14.21 -7.88 -3.23
N ASN A 60 15.10 -8.59 -2.53
CA ASN A 60 15.44 -10.00 -2.82
C ASN A 60 14.73 -10.98 -1.86
N ASN A 61 13.80 -10.51 -1.03
CA ASN A 61 13.11 -11.37 -0.07
C ASN A 61 11.91 -12.05 -0.76
N PRO A 62 11.90 -13.40 -0.89
CA PRO A 62 10.81 -14.13 -1.55
C PRO A 62 9.47 -13.99 -0.82
N ASN A 63 9.47 -13.69 0.49
CA ASN A 63 8.26 -13.41 1.25
C ASN A 63 7.60 -12.08 0.86
N VAL A 64 8.34 -11.18 0.18
CA VAL A 64 7.86 -9.90 -0.32
C VAL A 64 7.54 -9.98 -1.81
N THR A 65 8.42 -10.60 -2.61
CA THR A 65 8.32 -10.57 -4.08
C THR A 65 7.34 -11.59 -4.65
N ASN A 66 6.94 -12.61 -3.89
CA ASN A 66 6.00 -13.62 -4.38
C ASN A 66 4.54 -13.13 -4.23
N PRO A 67 3.82 -12.86 -5.35
CA PRO A 67 2.43 -12.38 -5.29
C PRO A 67 1.45 -13.42 -4.75
N SER A 68 1.81 -14.71 -4.70
CA SER A 68 0.97 -15.74 -4.05
C SER A 68 1.38 -16.00 -2.59
N GLY A 69 2.34 -15.24 -2.06
CA GLY A 69 3.00 -15.47 -0.76
C GLY A 69 2.38 -14.72 0.42
N TYR A 70 1.14 -14.22 0.31
CA TYR A 70 0.49 -13.51 1.42
C TYR A 70 0.48 -14.37 2.69
N GLY A 71 1.00 -13.81 3.78
CA GLY A 71 1.16 -14.50 5.07
C GLY A 71 2.52 -15.15 5.29
N SER A 72 3.34 -15.39 4.25
CA SER A 72 4.67 -16.00 4.42
C SER A 72 5.66 -15.11 5.18
N ALA A 73 5.45 -13.79 5.19
CA ALA A 73 6.26 -12.85 5.94
C ALA A 73 5.91 -12.78 7.45
N PHE A 74 4.78 -13.36 7.87
CA PHE A 74 4.26 -13.20 9.23
C PHE A 74 5.17 -13.88 10.26
N GLY A 75 5.59 -13.12 11.28
CA GLY A 75 6.51 -13.59 12.32
C GLY A 75 7.97 -13.75 11.89
N THR A 76 8.33 -13.27 10.69
CA THR A 76 9.73 -13.18 10.25
C THR A 76 10.34 -11.83 10.67
N ASP A 77 11.63 -11.62 10.40
CA ASP A 77 12.35 -10.39 10.78
C ASP A 77 11.82 -9.11 10.10
N ILE A 78 11.02 -9.26 9.03
CA ILE A 78 10.35 -8.13 8.34
C ILE A 78 8.94 -7.86 8.86
N ASP A 79 8.45 -8.59 9.86
CA ASP A 79 7.18 -8.32 10.56
C ASP A 79 7.49 -7.77 11.95
N TRP A 80 7.07 -6.54 12.22
CA TRP A 80 7.16 -5.97 13.56
C TRP A 80 6.41 -6.79 14.61
N ALA A 81 5.33 -7.49 14.22
CA ALA A 81 4.53 -8.37 15.06
C ALA A 81 4.21 -7.76 16.44
N TYR A 82 3.74 -6.50 16.46
CA TYR A 82 3.43 -5.81 17.71
C TYR A 82 2.35 -6.56 18.49
N GLN A 83 2.46 -6.57 19.81
CA GLN A 83 1.49 -7.23 20.67
C GLN A 83 0.62 -6.18 21.36
N SER A 84 -0.70 -6.32 21.22
CA SER A 84 -1.64 -5.53 22.01
C SER A 84 -1.62 -5.97 23.48
N ILE A 85 -2.13 -5.12 24.37
CA ILE A 85 -2.59 -5.55 25.69
C ILE A 85 -3.79 -6.52 25.57
N ASN A 86 -4.18 -7.16 26.68
CA ASN A 86 -5.37 -8.00 26.72
C ASN A 86 -6.63 -7.21 26.34
N GLN A 87 -7.37 -7.73 25.37
CA GLN A 87 -8.58 -7.08 24.86
C GLN A 87 -9.80 -7.51 25.68
N LYS A 88 -10.22 -6.65 26.63
CA LYS A 88 -11.36 -6.90 27.53
C LYS A 88 -12.63 -7.38 26.81
N TYR A 89 -12.91 -6.80 25.64
CA TYR A 89 -14.11 -7.08 24.85
C TYR A 89 -13.92 -8.19 23.81
N ALA A 90 -12.74 -8.80 23.72
CA ALA A 90 -12.41 -9.88 22.78
C ALA A 90 -11.79 -11.08 23.52
N GLY A 91 -12.47 -11.56 24.57
CA GLY A 91 -12.08 -12.75 25.31
C GLY A 91 -10.83 -12.58 26.17
N ASN A 92 -10.43 -11.35 26.48
CA ASN A 92 -9.28 -11.01 27.32
C ASN A 92 -7.94 -11.58 26.79
N LYS A 93 -7.81 -11.73 25.47
CA LYS A 93 -6.58 -12.20 24.79
C LYS A 93 -5.82 -11.03 24.18
N THR A 94 -4.50 -11.18 24.04
CA THR A 94 -3.67 -10.29 23.21
C THR A 94 -3.91 -10.55 21.74
N GLN A 95 -3.73 -9.53 20.90
CA GLN A 95 -3.78 -9.62 19.44
C GLN A 95 -2.42 -9.25 18.86
N THR A 96 -2.00 -9.97 17.82
CA THR A 96 -0.81 -9.61 17.04
C THR A 96 -1.19 -8.61 15.95
N LEU A 97 -0.61 -7.42 16.03
CA LEU A 97 -0.78 -6.31 15.10
C LEU A 97 0.43 -6.29 14.17
N ARG A 98 0.26 -6.82 12.96
CA ARG A 98 1.34 -6.97 11.98
C ARG A 98 1.61 -5.65 11.26
N ALA A 99 2.89 -5.33 11.10
CA ALA A 99 3.35 -4.16 10.36
C ALA A 99 4.71 -4.45 9.71
N GLY A 100 4.94 -3.97 8.49
CA GLY A 100 6.17 -4.25 7.77
C GLY A 100 7.36 -3.48 8.33
N LYS A 101 8.45 -4.19 8.61
CA LYS A 101 9.77 -3.67 8.99
C LYS A 101 10.76 -3.91 7.85
N VAL A 102 10.61 -3.14 6.79
CA VAL A 102 11.34 -3.31 5.52
C VAL A 102 11.07 -2.07 4.68
N ILE A 103 11.97 -1.68 3.78
CA ILE A 103 11.69 -0.61 2.80
C ILE A 103 10.44 -0.98 2.00
N GLY A 104 9.47 -0.06 1.96
CA GLY A 104 8.08 -0.27 1.52
C GLY A 104 7.09 -0.37 2.68
N GLY A 105 7.55 -0.73 3.88
CA GLY A 105 6.74 -0.88 5.07
C GLY A 105 5.67 -1.96 4.90
N THR A 106 4.49 -1.75 5.45
CA THR A 106 3.39 -2.74 5.43
C THR A 106 2.89 -3.10 4.03
N SER A 107 3.14 -2.28 2.99
CA SER A 107 2.76 -2.67 1.62
C SER A 107 3.51 -3.90 1.10
N THR A 108 4.61 -4.29 1.76
CA THR A 108 5.39 -5.49 1.39
C THR A 108 4.84 -6.80 1.97
N ILE A 109 3.95 -6.72 2.97
CA ILE A 109 3.39 -7.88 3.68
C ILE A 109 1.85 -7.92 3.64
N ASN A 110 1.21 -6.98 2.94
CA ASN A 110 -0.24 -6.88 2.88
C ASN A 110 -0.86 -7.87 1.88
N GLY A 111 -2.19 -7.89 1.81
CA GLY A 111 -2.93 -8.78 0.92
C GLY A 111 -3.06 -8.31 -0.53
N MET A 112 -2.39 -7.22 -0.93
CA MET A 112 -2.38 -6.62 -2.28
C MET A 112 -3.74 -6.21 -2.87
N ALA A 113 -4.84 -6.33 -2.12
CA ALA A 113 -6.14 -5.84 -2.58
C ALA A 113 -6.13 -4.31 -2.70
N TYR A 114 -6.54 -3.80 -3.87
CA TYR A 114 -6.71 -2.37 -4.09
C TYR A 114 -8.19 -2.01 -4.16
N THR A 115 -8.66 -1.31 -3.12
CA THR A 115 -9.98 -0.70 -3.06
C THR A 115 -9.82 0.71 -2.48
N ARG A 116 -10.80 1.58 -2.69
CA ARG A 116 -10.82 2.93 -2.14
C ARG A 116 -11.94 3.06 -1.11
N ALA A 117 -12.00 4.22 -0.47
CA ALA A 117 -13.09 4.56 0.45
C ALA A 117 -14.37 4.96 -0.31
N GLU A 118 -15.47 5.00 0.42
CA GLU A 118 -16.70 5.66 -0.04
C GLU A 118 -16.51 7.19 -0.01
N ASP A 119 -17.11 7.91 -0.94
CA ASP A 119 -16.98 9.37 -1.04
C ASP A 119 -17.46 10.08 0.24
N VAL A 120 -18.64 9.72 0.75
CA VAL A 120 -19.22 10.28 1.98
C VAL A 120 -18.35 10.06 3.22
N GLN A 121 -17.51 9.01 3.24
CA GLN A 121 -16.57 8.77 4.33
C GLN A 121 -15.40 9.74 4.30
N ILE A 122 -14.94 10.13 3.10
CA ILE A 122 -13.88 11.12 2.94
C ILE A 122 -14.44 12.53 3.16
N ASP A 123 -15.63 12.84 2.65
CA ASP A 123 -16.30 14.13 2.87
C ASP A 123 -16.56 14.40 4.37
N ALA A 124 -16.77 13.34 5.16
CA ALA A 124 -16.88 13.46 6.60
C ALA A 124 -15.62 14.02 7.28
N TRP A 125 -14.43 13.91 6.65
CA TRP A 125 -13.19 14.49 7.19
C TRP A 125 -13.24 16.02 7.14
N GLU A 126 -13.72 16.59 6.04
CA GLU A 126 -13.94 18.04 5.94
C GLU A 126 -15.03 18.50 6.91
N ALA A 127 -16.12 17.73 7.05
CA ALA A 127 -17.22 18.06 7.96
C ALA A 127 -16.80 18.17 9.44
N ILE A 128 -15.73 17.49 9.87
CA ILE A 128 -15.18 17.58 11.22
C ILE A 128 -14.08 18.66 11.36
N GLY A 129 -13.91 19.52 10.35
CA GLY A 129 -13.03 20.70 10.39
C GLY A 129 -11.69 20.54 9.67
N ASN A 130 -11.53 19.53 8.81
CA ASN A 130 -10.32 19.38 7.98
C ASN A 130 -10.54 19.97 6.59
N ASP A 131 -10.52 21.30 6.50
CA ASP A 131 -10.76 22.03 5.26
C ASP A 131 -9.93 21.46 4.09
N GLY A 132 -10.59 21.20 2.97
CA GLY A 132 -9.97 20.65 1.76
C GLY A 132 -9.84 19.12 1.73
N TRP A 133 -10.07 18.41 2.84
CA TRP A 133 -10.08 16.95 2.90
C TRP A 133 -11.47 16.39 2.60
N ASN A 134 -11.83 16.41 1.32
CA ASN A 134 -13.06 15.82 0.78
C ASN A 134 -12.76 14.93 -0.43
N TRP A 135 -13.73 14.14 -0.87
CA TRP A 135 -13.58 13.21 -1.98
C TRP A 135 -13.18 13.92 -3.27
N ALA A 136 -13.83 15.05 -3.58
CA ALA A 136 -13.57 15.82 -4.79
C ALA A 136 -12.10 16.25 -4.90
N ASN A 137 -11.49 16.65 -3.79
CA ASN A 137 -10.09 17.06 -3.73
C ASN A 137 -9.12 15.88 -3.69
N LEU A 138 -9.48 14.77 -3.04
CA LEU A 138 -8.59 13.60 -2.89
C LEU A 138 -8.60 12.68 -4.12
N PHE A 139 -9.71 12.58 -4.83
CA PHE A 139 -9.89 11.68 -5.98
C PHE A 139 -8.87 11.89 -7.12
N PRO A 140 -8.49 13.12 -7.50
CA PRO A 140 -7.39 13.33 -8.44
C PRO A 140 -6.06 12.73 -7.98
N TYR A 141 -5.76 12.72 -6.67
CA TYR A 141 -4.54 12.12 -6.12
C TYR A 141 -4.59 10.59 -6.12
N TYR A 142 -5.76 9.99 -5.90
CA TYR A 142 -5.94 8.55 -6.13
C TYR A 142 -5.55 8.18 -7.57
N LYS A 143 -6.08 8.90 -8.56
CA LYS A 143 -5.74 8.67 -9.97
C LYS A 143 -4.25 8.92 -10.25
N LYS A 144 -3.67 10.01 -9.72
CA LYS A 144 -2.24 10.35 -9.90
C LYS A 144 -1.31 9.26 -9.35
N SER A 145 -1.71 8.54 -8.31
CA SER A 145 -0.88 7.54 -7.64
C SER A 145 -0.67 6.26 -8.45
N GLN A 146 -1.60 5.93 -9.35
CA GLN A 146 -1.68 4.60 -9.96
C GLN A 146 -1.55 4.60 -11.49
N THR A 147 -1.11 3.46 -12.03
CA THR A 147 -1.36 3.03 -13.39
C THR A 147 -2.18 1.74 -13.34
N LEU A 148 -3.41 1.76 -13.83
CA LEU A 148 -4.19 0.54 -14.02
C LEU A 148 -3.76 -0.17 -15.30
N GLU A 149 -3.43 -1.46 -15.19
CA GLU A 149 -3.34 -2.35 -16.35
C GLU A 149 -4.73 -2.87 -16.72
N ILE A 150 -5.12 -2.69 -17.98
CA ILE A 150 -6.44 -3.09 -18.47
C ILE A 150 -6.55 -4.62 -18.43
N PRO A 151 -7.66 -5.20 -17.92
CA PRO A 151 -7.84 -6.64 -17.87
C PRO A 151 -7.70 -7.28 -19.26
N THR A 152 -7.01 -8.42 -19.33
CA THR A 152 -6.99 -9.24 -20.55
C THR A 152 -8.37 -9.88 -20.79
N THR A 153 -8.60 -10.41 -21.99
CA THR A 153 -9.86 -11.09 -22.32
C THR A 153 -10.23 -12.17 -21.31
N THR A 154 -9.29 -13.04 -20.94
CA THR A 154 -9.51 -14.09 -19.93
C THR A 154 -9.89 -13.52 -18.57
N GLN A 155 -9.34 -12.36 -18.20
CA GLN A 155 -9.66 -11.70 -16.94
C GLN A 155 -11.06 -11.08 -16.95
N ALA A 156 -11.41 -10.43 -18.06
CA ALA A 156 -12.75 -9.89 -18.28
C ALA A 156 -13.82 -10.99 -18.30
N GLU A 157 -13.56 -12.12 -18.98
CA GLU A 157 -14.43 -13.30 -18.99
C GLU A 157 -14.63 -13.91 -17.59
N ALA A 158 -13.64 -13.76 -16.70
CA ALA A 158 -13.75 -14.17 -15.30
C ALA A 158 -14.43 -13.12 -14.38
N GLY A 159 -14.94 -12.01 -14.94
CA GLY A 159 -15.69 -10.98 -14.23
C GLY A 159 -14.88 -9.75 -13.81
N ALA A 160 -13.62 -9.61 -14.26
CA ALA A 160 -12.86 -8.39 -14.00
C ALA A 160 -13.42 -7.21 -14.80
N THR A 161 -13.79 -6.15 -14.10
CA THR A 161 -14.30 -4.91 -14.71
C THR A 161 -13.58 -3.70 -14.11
N TYR A 162 -13.64 -2.57 -14.81
CA TYR A 162 -13.09 -1.30 -14.33
C TYR A 162 -13.86 -0.13 -14.94
N ASP A 163 -13.87 1.00 -14.25
CA ASP A 163 -14.31 2.29 -14.80
C ASP A 163 -13.08 3.13 -15.17
N ALA A 164 -12.92 3.42 -16.45
CA ALA A 164 -11.82 4.26 -16.94
C ALA A 164 -11.85 5.68 -16.33
N SER A 165 -13.03 6.23 -16.03
CA SER A 165 -13.19 7.56 -15.43
C SER A 165 -12.60 7.62 -14.01
N ALA A 166 -12.67 6.49 -13.30
CA ALA A 166 -12.21 6.35 -11.92
C ALA A 166 -10.74 5.95 -11.78
N ASN A 167 -10.01 5.71 -12.86
CA ASN A 167 -8.65 5.18 -12.79
C ASN A 167 -7.61 6.09 -13.44
N GLY A 168 -6.41 6.10 -12.87
CA GLY A 168 -5.22 6.70 -13.49
C GLY A 168 -4.40 5.66 -14.25
N PHE A 169 -3.64 6.13 -15.24
CA PHE A 169 -2.87 5.29 -16.17
C PHE A 169 -1.38 5.66 -16.25
N ASP A 170 -0.93 6.65 -15.47
CA ASP A 170 0.43 7.22 -15.57
C ASP A 170 1.16 7.26 -14.21
N GLY A 171 0.51 6.85 -13.12
CA GLY A 171 1.07 6.91 -11.77
C GLY A 171 2.08 5.78 -11.47
N PRO A 172 2.92 5.94 -10.44
CA PRO A 172 4.00 5.00 -10.13
C PRO A 172 3.52 3.63 -9.63
N LEU A 173 2.36 3.55 -8.98
CA LEU A 173 1.82 2.29 -8.47
C LEU A 173 1.14 1.50 -9.59
N LYS A 174 1.75 0.38 -10.02
CA LYS A 174 1.14 -0.52 -11.00
C LYS A 174 0.06 -1.35 -10.34
N LEU A 175 -1.18 -1.24 -10.83
CA LEU A 175 -2.31 -2.04 -10.40
C LEU A 175 -2.63 -3.06 -11.49
N LEU A 176 -2.72 -4.32 -11.07
CA LEU A 176 -2.99 -5.47 -11.93
C LEU A 176 -4.26 -6.14 -11.45
N VAL A 177 -5.04 -6.69 -12.37
CA VAL A 177 -6.14 -7.59 -11.99
C VAL A 177 -5.56 -8.97 -11.70
N PHE A 178 -5.34 -9.29 -10.42
CA PHE A 178 -4.81 -10.59 -10.02
C PHE A 178 -5.92 -11.66 -9.98
N LEU A 179 -5.87 -12.61 -10.92
CA LEU A 179 -7.01 -13.50 -11.18
C LEU A 179 -6.99 -14.85 -10.44
N ARG A 180 -5.87 -15.27 -9.87
CA ARG A 180 -5.67 -16.73 -9.73
C ARG A 180 -6.24 -17.37 -8.47
N MET A 181 -6.54 -16.60 -7.42
CA MET A 181 -7.00 -17.20 -6.15
C MET A 181 -8.20 -16.48 -5.49
N MET A 182 -8.26 -15.15 -5.56
CA MET A 182 -9.35 -14.40 -4.91
C MET A 182 -10.68 -14.54 -5.65
N MET A 183 -10.71 -14.51 -6.99
CA MET A 183 -11.97 -14.54 -7.73
C MET A 183 -12.72 -15.88 -7.62
N SER A 184 -12.02 -17.02 -7.58
CA SER A 184 -12.72 -18.32 -7.48
C SER A 184 -13.45 -18.49 -6.14
N ILE A 185 -12.96 -17.84 -5.08
CA ILE A 185 -13.60 -17.79 -3.76
C ILE A 185 -14.67 -16.68 -3.73
N LEU A 186 -14.37 -15.48 -4.23
CA LEU A 186 -15.30 -14.33 -4.22
C LEU A 186 -16.51 -14.53 -5.16
N VAL A 187 -16.32 -15.07 -6.35
CA VAL A 187 -17.43 -15.38 -7.28
C VAL A 187 -18.34 -16.45 -6.67
N LYS A 188 -17.76 -17.49 -6.04
CA LYS A 188 -18.56 -18.47 -5.28
C LYS A 188 -19.30 -17.83 -4.11
N TRP A 189 -18.67 -16.89 -3.41
CA TRP A 189 -19.28 -16.20 -2.28
C TRP A 189 -20.41 -15.26 -2.71
N LEU A 190 -20.23 -14.43 -3.75
CA LEU A 190 -21.25 -13.55 -4.31
C LEU A 190 -22.46 -14.34 -4.83
N VAL A 191 -22.24 -15.44 -5.55
CA VAL A 191 -23.31 -16.35 -5.99
C VAL A 191 -24.04 -17.00 -4.80
N THR A 192 -23.33 -17.30 -3.71
CA THR A 192 -23.93 -17.86 -2.49
C THR A 192 -24.76 -16.82 -1.73
N VAL A 193 -24.32 -15.56 -1.68
CA VAL A 193 -25.05 -14.47 -1.02
C VAL A 193 -26.33 -14.12 -1.80
N ASP A 194 -26.28 -14.06 -3.13
CA ASP A 194 -27.48 -13.82 -3.96
C ASP A 194 -28.52 -14.94 -3.82
N THR A 195 -28.07 -16.20 -3.72
CA THR A 195 -28.99 -17.35 -3.57
C THR A 195 -29.61 -17.46 -2.17
N GLN A 196 -28.94 -16.98 -1.13
CA GLN A 196 -29.51 -16.96 0.24
C GLN A 196 -30.43 -15.76 0.50
N LEU A 197 -30.21 -14.62 -0.16
CA LEU A 197 -31.11 -13.47 -0.07
C LEU A 197 -32.45 -13.69 -0.81
N LEU A 198 -32.47 -14.49 -1.88
CA LEU A 198 -33.69 -14.83 -2.62
C LEU A 198 -34.54 -15.93 -1.97
N THR A 199 -34.03 -16.65 -0.96
CA THR A 199 -34.74 -17.78 -0.33
C THR A 199 -35.29 -17.47 1.08
N THR A 200 -35.06 -16.25 1.60
CA THR A 200 -35.52 -15.86 2.95
C THR A 200 -36.59 -14.75 2.94
N VAL A 201 -37.36 -14.64 1.85
CA VAL A 201 -38.58 -13.83 1.82
C VAL A 201 -39.77 -14.70 1.43
N HIS A 202 -40.26 -15.49 2.39
CA HIS A 202 -41.62 -16.00 2.45
C HIS A 202 -42.01 -16.25 3.91
#